data_AF-A0A9X3S766-F1
#
_entry.id   AF-A0A9X3S766-F1
#
_cell.length_a   1.000
_cell.length_b   1.000
_cell.length_c   1.000
_cell.angle_alpha   90.00
_cell.angle_beta   90.00
_cell.angle_gamma   90.00
#
_symmetry.space_group_name_H-M   'P 1'
#
loop_
_entity.id
_entity.type
_entity.pdbx_description
1 polymer ?
#
loop_
_entity_poly.entity_id
_entity_poly.type
_entity_poly.pdbx_seq_one_letter_code
_entity_poly.pdbx_strand_id
1 'polypeptide(L)'
;MQDALPIVIVAVVVVGGLVGVATVLFSRGAYDHIGRSTITFDHEAERADEGSIRDEVRAFVEARNARRVARGIPPLDVESEVERRLSGQDG
;
A
#
# COMPACT_ATOMS: atom_id res chain seq x y z
N MET A 1 23.12 53.72 -22.87
CA MET A 1 22.51 52.36 -22.80
C MET A 1 23.59 51.30 -22.49
N GLN A 2 24.43 51.50 -21.47
CA GLN A 2 25.56 50.57 -21.17
C GLN A 2 25.61 50.08 -19.71
N ASP A 3 24.64 50.46 -18.85
CA ASP A 3 24.61 50.04 -17.43
C ASP A 3 23.57 48.93 -17.12
N ALA A 4 22.90 48.38 -18.14
CA ALA A 4 21.85 47.39 -17.93
C ALA A 4 22.38 45.98 -17.64
N LEU A 5 23.58 45.66 -18.13
CA LEU A 5 24.16 44.32 -18.05
C LEU A 5 24.32 43.80 -16.60
N PRO A 6 24.93 44.54 -15.65
CA PRO A 6 25.04 44.06 -14.27
C PRO A 6 23.67 43.93 -13.58
N ILE A 7 22.73 44.83 -13.88
CA ILE A 7 21.37 44.78 -13.33
C ILE A 7 20.64 43.52 -13.80
N VAL A 8 20.76 43.19 -15.09
CA VAL A 8 20.14 41.99 -15.67
C VAL A 8 20.74 40.72 -15.06
N ILE A 9 22.06 40.66 -14.87
CA ILE A 9 22.71 39.50 -14.23
C ILE A 9 22.16 39.29 -12.83
N VAL A 10 22.13 40.35 -12.01
CA VAL A 10 21.62 40.26 -10.63
C VAL A 10 20.15 39.84 -10.63
N ALA A 11 19.34 40.43 -11.50
CA ALA A 11 17.92 40.08 -11.62
C ALA A 11 17.73 38.60 -11.96
N VAL A 12 18.48 38.06 -12.94
CA VAL A 12 18.38 36.66 -13.35
C VAL A 12 18.84 35.71 -12.24
N VAL A 13 19.95 36.02 -11.55
CA VAL A 13 20.46 35.20 -10.45
C VAL A 13 19.46 35.15 -9.29
N VAL A 14 18.88 36.30 -8.93
CA VAL A 14 17.87 36.37 -7.87
C VAL A 14 16.61 35.59 -8.25
N VAL A 15 16.10 35.78 -9.47
CA VAL A 15 14.90 35.06 -9.95
C VAL A 15 15.17 33.55 -10.03
N GLY A 16 16.28 33.12 -10.62
CA GLY A 16 16.65 31.71 -10.71
C GLY A 16 16.84 31.06 -9.35
N GLY A 17 17.50 31.76 -8.41
CA GLY A 17 17.64 31.33 -7.03
C GLY A 17 16.30 31.18 -6.32
N LEU A 18 15.41 32.17 -6.45
CA LEU A 18 14.06 32.11 -5.87
C LEU A 18 13.22 30.97 -6.45
N VAL A 19 13.27 30.75 -7.77
CA VAL A 19 12.58 29.63 -8.43
C VAL A 19 13.14 28.29 -7.95
N GLY A 20 14.46 28.16 -7.86
CA GLY A 20 15.11 26.95 -7.36
C GLY A 20 14.71 26.64 -5.91
N VAL A 21 14.77 27.65 -5.04
CA VAL A 21 14.39 27.51 -3.62
C VAL A 21 12.89 27.21 -3.48
N ALA A 22 12.03 27.91 -4.21
CA ALA A 22 10.59 27.64 -4.22
C ALA A 22 10.30 26.20 -4.68
N THR A 23 10.93 25.75 -5.77
CA THR A 23 10.76 24.37 -6.27
C THR A 23 11.14 23.33 -5.21
N VAL A 24 12.21 23.56 -4.46
CA VAL A 24 12.64 22.64 -3.39
C VAL A 24 11.71 22.70 -2.17
N LEU A 25 11.19 23.88 -1.82
CA LEU A 25 10.26 24.02 -0.69
C LEU A 25 8.87 23.45 -1.00
N PHE A 26 8.34 23.67 -2.20
CA PHE A 26 7.03 23.18 -2.63
C PHE A 26 7.01 21.68 -2.94
N SER A 27 8.15 21.08 -3.32
CA SER A 27 8.22 19.65 -3.68
C SER A 27 8.33 18.69 -2.47
N ARG A 28 8.45 19.20 -1.24
CA ARG A 28 8.53 18.36 -0.03
C ARG A 28 7.29 17.47 0.21
N GLY A 29 6.12 17.83 -0.33
CA GLY A 29 4.89 17.03 -0.21
C GLY A 29 4.82 15.81 -1.15
N ALA A 30 5.65 15.74 -2.19
CA ALA A 30 5.61 14.64 -3.16
C ALA A 30 6.17 13.32 -2.62
N TYR A 31 6.99 13.38 -1.57
CA TYR A 31 7.55 12.20 -0.91
C TYR A 31 6.54 11.47 -0.02
N ASP A 32 5.54 12.18 0.50
CA ASP A 32 4.56 11.62 1.46
C ASP A 32 3.53 10.68 0.78
N HIS A 33 3.55 10.57 -0.55
CA HIS A 33 2.64 9.70 -1.31
C HIS A 33 3.22 8.34 -1.69
N ILE A 34 4.53 8.12 -1.54
CA ILE A 34 5.17 6.85 -1.93
C ILE A 34 4.83 5.71 -0.96
N GLY A 35 4.39 6.02 0.26
CA GLY A 35 3.90 5.03 1.24
C GLY A 35 2.41 4.71 1.16
N ARG A 36 1.64 5.41 0.30
CA ARG A 36 0.16 5.31 0.24
C ARG A 36 -0.33 4.96 -1.17
N SER A 37 0.40 4.09 -1.88
CA SER A 37 -0.14 3.45 -3.07
C SER A 37 -0.99 2.25 -2.65
N THR A 38 -2.18 2.14 -3.27
CA THR A 38 -3.06 0.99 -3.66
C THR A 38 -2.91 -0.43 -3.05
N ILE A 39 -1.89 -0.71 -2.25
CA ILE A 39 -1.58 -1.99 -1.60
C ILE A 39 -1.83 -1.92 -0.08
N THR A 40 -2.30 -0.78 0.44
CA THR A 40 -2.77 -0.71 1.82
C THR A 40 -4.12 -1.42 1.89
N PHE A 41 -4.08 -2.66 2.39
CA PHE A 41 -5.20 -3.59 2.68
C PHE A 41 -6.30 -3.03 3.61
N ASP A 42 -6.26 -1.74 3.93
CA ASP A 42 -7.15 -1.07 4.87
C ASP A 42 -8.54 -0.78 4.26
N HIS A 43 -8.62 -0.65 2.93
CA HIS A 43 -9.89 -0.34 2.24
C HIS A 43 -10.74 -1.56 1.83
N GLU A 44 -10.16 -2.76 1.84
CA GLU A 44 -10.90 -4.01 1.60
C GLU A 44 -11.56 -4.52 2.89
N ALA A 45 -10.91 -4.39 4.04
CA ALA A 45 -11.47 -4.81 5.33
C ALA A 45 -12.79 -4.09 5.69
N GLU A 46 -12.99 -2.86 5.23
CA GLU A 46 -14.21 -2.08 5.48
C GLU A 46 -15.38 -2.45 4.54
N ARG A 47 -15.12 -3.17 3.43
CA ARG A 47 -16.13 -3.60 2.45
C ARG A 47 -16.25 -5.12 2.30
N ALA A 48 -15.30 -5.88 2.83
CA ALA A 48 -15.36 -7.32 2.86
C ALA A 48 -16.42 -7.73 3.88
N ASP A 49 -17.59 -8.14 3.37
CA ASP A 49 -18.61 -8.77 4.19
C ASP A 49 -18.00 -10.01 4.89
N GLU A 50 -18.44 -10.29 6.12
CA GLU A 50 -17.96 -11.43 6.90
C GLU A 50 -18.14 -12.75 6.14
N GLY A 51 -19.17 -12.83 5.28
CA GLY A 51 -19.38 -13.93 4.35
C GLY A 51 -18.27 -14.08 3.31
N SER A 52 -17.78 -12.97 2.74
CA SER A 52 -16.70 -12.99 1.73
C SER A 52 -15.39 -13.51 2.32
N ILE A 53 -15.05 -13.09 3.55
CA ILE A 53 -13.85 -13.57 4.24
C ILE A 53 -13.99 -15.05 4.62
N ARG A 54 -15.18 -15.46 5.09
CA ARG A 54 -15.46 -16.86 5.39
C ARG A 54 -15.26 -17.77 4.17
N ASP A 55 -15.75 -17.36 3.01
CA ASP A 55 -15.62 -18.14 1.76
C ASP A 55 -14.15 -18.24 1.30
N GLU A 56 -13.36 -17.18 1.47
CA GLU A 56 -11.92 -17.22 1.19
C GLU A 56 -11.17 -18.17 2.13
N VAL A 57 -11.47 -18.11 3.43
CA VAL A 57 -10.89 -19.04 4.41
C VAL A 57 -11.30 -20.49 4.12
N ARG A 58 -12.56 -20.72 3.71
CA ARG A 58 -13.03 -22.05 3.29
C ARG A 58 -12.23 -22.57 2.10
N ALA A 59 -12.06 -21.78 1.04
CA ALA A 59 -11.27 -22.14 -0.13
C ALA A 59 -9.81 -22.47 0.24
N PHE A 60 -9.22 -21.70 1.16
CA PHE A 60 -7.88 -21.96 1.67
C PHE A 60 -7.78 -23.31 2.41
N VAL A 61 -8.74 -23.62 3.29
CA VAL A 61 -8.77 -24.87 4.05
C VAL A 61 -8.98 -26.08 3.12
N GLU A 62 -9.85 -25.97 2.13
CA GLU A 62 -10.06 -27.00 1.10
C GLU A 62 -8.79 -27.27 0.30
N ALA A 63 -8.10 -26.22 -0.16
CA ALA A 63 -6.82 -26.35 -0.85
C ALA A 63 -5.74 -27.01 0.03
N ARG A 64 -5.72 -26.68 1.33
CA ARG A 64 -4.82 -27.32 2.30
C ARG A 64 -5.15 -28.80 2.48
N ASN A 65 -6.43 -29.15 2.54
CA ASN A 65 -6.89 -30.53 2.63
C ASN A 65 -6.55 -31.32 1.37
N ALA A 66 -6.71 -30.75 0.18
CA ALA A 66 -6.29 -31.39 -1.07
C ALA A 66 -4.79 -31.77 -1.03
N ARG A 67 -3.94 -30.87 -0.53
CA ARG A 67 -2.51 -31.15 -0.31
C ARG A 67 -2.26 -32.19 0.78
N ARG A 68 -3.08 -32.25 1.83
CA ARG A 68 -2.99 -33.28 2.89
C ARG A 68 -3.32 -34.66 2.36
N VAL A 69 -4.43 -34.79 1.64
CA VAL A 69 -4.86 -36.05 1.02
C VAL A 69 -3.82 -36.54 0.03
N ALA A 70 -3.26 -35.65 -0.80
CA ALA A 70 -2.16 -35.99 -1.71
C ALA A 70 -0.91 -36.53 -0.99
N ARG A 71 -0.70 -36.17 0.28
CA ARG A 71 0.39 -36.66 1.14
C ARG A 71 -0.01 -37.85 2.02
N GLY A 72 -1.20 -38.41 1.85
CA GLY A 72 -1.72 -39.50 2.68
C GLY A 72 -2.08 -39.08 4.12
N ILE A 73 -2.20 -37.77 4.37
CA ILE A 73 -2.59 -37.22 5.68
C ILE A 73 -4.12 -37.06 5.68
N PRO A 74 -4.82 -37.44 6.77
CA PRO A 74 -6.26 -37.21 6.90
C PRO A 74 -6.64 -35.73 6.71
N PRO A 75 -7.76 -35.43 6.02
CA PRO A 75 -8.27 -34.07 5.90
C PRO A 75 -8.76 -33.55 7.25
N LEU A 76 -8.67 -32.24 7.45
CA LEU A 76 -9.30 -31.57 8.59
C LEU A 76 -10.78 -31.27 8.28
N ASP A 77 -11.59 -31.16 9.32
CA ASP A 77 -12.94 -30.63 9.18
C ASP A 77 -12.87 -29.15 8.75
N VAL A 78 -13.60 -28.81 7.69
CA VAL A 78 -13.48 -27.52 7.01
C VAL A 78 -14.11 -26.42 7.84
N GLU A 79 -15.32 -26.62 8.34
CA GLU A 79 -16.06 -25.58 9.06
C GLU A 79 -15.42 -25.25 10.42
N SER A 80 -15.01 -26.26 11.20
CA SER A 80 -14.30 -25.99 12.46
C SER A 80 -12.98 -25.23 12.26
N GLU A 81 -12.29 -25.49 11.15
CA GLU A 81 -11.03 -24.84 10.85
C GLU A 81 -11.21 -23.42 10.30
N VAL A 82 -12.31 -23.15 9.60
CA VAL A 82 -12.72 -21.80 9.20
C VAL A 82 -13.01 -20.96 10.45
N GLU A 83 -13.77 -21.49 11.40
CA GLU A 83 -14.11 -20.78 12.64
C GLU A 83 -12.90 -20.53 13.53
N ARG A 84 -11.95 -21.49 13.61
CA ARG A 84 -10.66 -21.29 14.30
C ARG A 84 -9.87 -20.10 13.74
N ARG A 85 -9.86 -19.93 12.40
CA ARG A 85 -9.12 -18.83 11.76
C ARG A 85 -9.81 -17.49 11.88
N LEU A 86 -11.14 -17.46 11.75
CA LEU A 86 -11.92 -16.24 11.93
C LEU A 86 -11.86 -15.73 13.37
N SER A 87 -11.74 -16.62 14.36
CA SER A 87 -11.55 -16.25 15.78
C SER A 87 -10.14 -15.78 16.15
N GLY A 88 -9.21 -15.71 15.18
CA GLY A 88 -7.87 -15.15 15.37
C GLY A 88 -6.93 -16.01 16.22
N GLN A 89 -7.22 -17.30 16.39
CA GLN A 89 -6.40 -18.20 17.23
C GLN A 89 -5.08 -18.66 16.58
N ASP A 90 -4.79 -18.19 15.36
CA ASP A 90 -3.61 -18.58 14.56
C ASP A 90 -2.64 -17.38 14.32
N GLY A 91 -2.74 -16.29 15.09
CA GLY A 91 -1.90 -15.08 14.99
C GLY A 91 -0.75 -15.00 15.99
#